data_AF-A0A9X8R582-F1
#
_entry.id   AF-A0A9X8R582-F1
#
_cell.length_a   1.000
_cell.length_b   1.000
_cell.length_c   1.000
_cell.angle_alpha   90.00
_cell.angle_beta   90.00
_cell.angle_gamma   90.00
#
_symmetry.space_group_name_H-M   'P 1'
#
loop_
_entity.id
_entity.type
_entity.pdbx_description
1 polymer ?
#
loop_
_entity_poly.entity_id
_entity_poly.type
_entity_poly.pdbx_seq_one_letter_code
_entity_poly.pdbx_strand_id
1 'polypeptide(L)'
;MGSRFEMGFGGALAAREENGAPWVPPWWQSFVIVPLAVIAMYVVFPVSEGSDTWLSNVFIPVAWTLGVYYVFILPIFHFRRYRWNKKHGE
;
A
#
# COMPACT_ATOMS: atom_id res chain seq x y z
N MET A 1 23.29 2.13 -5.25
CA MET A 1 21.97 1.68 -5.76
C MET A 1 21.34 0.79 -4.69
N GLY A 2 20.62 1.39 -3.74
CA GLY A 2 20.09 0.69 -2.57
C GLY A 2 18.74 0.03 -2.87
N SER A 3 18.60 -1.23 -2.45
CA SER A 3 17.43 -2.09 -2.57
C SER A 3 16.14 -1.43 -2.04
N ARG A 4 15.32 -0.86 -2.95
CA ARG A 4 13.99 -0.33 -2.61
C ARG A 4 12.85 -1.36 -2.75
N PHE A 5 13.15 -2.60 -3.12
CA PHE A 5 12.13 -3.63 -3.42
C PHE A 5 11.87 -4.64 -2.29
N GLU A 6 12.54 -4.55 -1.14
CA GLU A 6 12.36 -5.50 -0.02
C GLU A 6 11.73 -4.89 1.25
N MET A 7 11.14 -3.70 1.15
CA MET A 7 10.46 -3.11 2.30
C MET A 7 9.02 -3.64 2.37
N GLY A 8 8.84 -4.75 3.07
CA GLY A 8 7.52 -5.16 3.58
C GLY A 8 6.87 -4.05 4.42
N PHE A 9 5.59 -4.20 4.78
CA PHE A 9 4.83 -3.15 5.47
C PHE A 9 5.53 -2.55 6.70
N GLY A 10 6.15 -3.40 7.53
CA GLY A 10 6.94 -2.95 8.68
C GLY A 10 8.20 -2.17 8.32
N GLY A 11 8.90 -2.56 7.25
CA GLY A 11 10.06 -1.83 6.71
C GLY A 11 9.65 -0.48 6.13
N ALA A 12 8.53 -0.41 5.40
CA ALA A 12 7.97 0.83 4.90
C ALA A 12 7.56 1.77 6.04
N LEU A 13 7.00 1.24 7.13
CA LEU A 13 6.69 2.03 8.33
C LEU A 13 7.96 2.50 9.06
N ALA A 14 9.03 1.74 9.09
CA ALA A 14 10.29 2.17 9.72
C ALA A 14 11.09 3.14 8.82
N ALA A 15 10.82 3.16 7.52
CA ALA A 15 11.54 3.94 6.54
C ALA A 15 11.41 5.45 6.77
N ARG A 16 12.51 6.15 6.49
CA ARG A 16 12.63 7.61 6.56
C ARG A 16 13.23 8.12 5.25
N GLU A 17 12.86 9.34 4.89
CA GLU A 17 13.48 10.08 3.81
C GLU A 17 14.88 10.58 4.20
N GLU A 18 15.64 11.09 3.23
CA GLU A 18 17.01 11.60 3.44
C GLU A 18 17.08 12.74 4.47
N ASN A 19 15.98 13.49 4.62
CA ASN A 19 15.80 14.54 5.62
C ASN A 19 15.37 14.01 7.02
N GLY A 20 15.33 12.69 7.22
CA GLY A 20 14.93 12.05 8.47
C GLY A 20 13.41 12.00 8.72
N ALA A 21 12.59 12.57 7.83
CA ALA A 21 11.14 12.56 7.96
C ALA A 21 10.55 11.18 7.63
N PRO A 22 9.38 10.81 8.21
CA PRO A 22 8.72 9.55 7.88
C PRO A 22 8.48 9.44 6.37
N TRP A 23 8.85 8.29 5.80
CA TRP A 23 8.61 8.00 4.39
C TRP A 23 7.11 7.88 4.12
N VAL A 24 6.68 8.40 2.98
CA VAL A 24 5.32 8.25 2.46
C VAL A 24 5.42 7.69 1.04
N PRO A 25 4.59 6.70 0.67
CA PRO A 25 4.60 6.20 -0.69
C PRO A 25 4.26 7.31 -1.69
N PRO A 26 5.02 7.42 -2.81
CA PRO A 26 4.66 8.32 -3.89
C PRO A 26 3.26 8.00 -4.45
N TRP A 27 2.54 9.03 -4.91
CA TRP A 27 1.17 8.88 -5.40
C TRP A 27 1.03 7.80 -6.49
N TRP A 28 1.95 7.75 -7.46
CA TRP A 28 1.90 6.78 -8.56
C TRP A 28 2.11 5.34 -8.06
N GLN A 29 2.89 5.14 -7.01
CA GLN A 29 3.05 3.81 -6.39
C GLN A 29 1.74 3.39 -5.72
N SER A 30 1.09 4.29 -4.99
CA SER A 30 -0.18 4.01 -4.30
C SER A 30 -1.39 3.87 -5.23
N PHE A 31 -1.44 4.59 -6.34
CA PHE A 31 -2.61 4.64 -7.23
C PHE A 31 -2.45 3.88 -8.54
N VAL A 32 -1.24 3.45 -8.90
CA VAL A 32 -0.99 2.67 -10.12
C VAL A 32 -0.40 1.30 -9.78
N ILE A 33 0.73 1.26 -9.07
CA ILE A 33 1.39 -0.03 -8.77
C ILE A 33 0.52 -0.89 -7.86
N VAL A 34 0.05 -0.36 -6.74
CA VAL A 34 -0.72 -1.14 -5.76
C VAL A 34 -1.99 -1.75 -6.37
N PRO A 35 -2.84 -1.00 -7.10
CA PRO A 35 -3.99 -1.59 -7.81
C PRO A 35 -3.62 -2.71 -8.77
N LEU A 36 -2.59 -2.50 -9.60
CA LEU A 36 -2.17 -3.51 -10.58
C LEU A 36 -1.64 -4.77 -9.88
N ALA A 37 -0.84 -4.60 -8.83
CA ALA A 37 -0.30 -5.71 -8.06
C ALA A 37 -1.40 -6.51 -7.34
N VAL A 38 -2.39 -5.82 -6.76
CA VAL A 38 -3.52 -6.47 -6.07
C VAL A 38 -4.38 -7.25 -7.06
N ILE A 39 -4.69 -6.69 -8.24
CA ILE A 39 -5.42 -7.41 -9.30
C ILE A 39 -4.62 -8.64 -9.74
N ALA A 40 -3.33 -8.47 -10.05
CA ALA A 40 -2.48 -9.58 -10.48
C ALA A 40 -2.42 -10.70 -9.42
N MET A 41 -2.33 -10.34 -8.13
CA MET A 41 -2.31 -11.29 -7.03
C MET A 41 -3.55 -12.18 -7.03
N TYR A 42 -4.76 -11.62 -7.16
CA TYR A 42 -6.00 -12.40 -7.15
C TYR A 42 -6.30 -13.14 -8.45
N VAL A 43 -5.66 -12.75 -9.56
CA VAL A 43 -5.69 -13.54 -10.81
C VAL A 43 -4.80 -14.78 -10.69
N VAL A 44 -3.63 -14.66 -10.06
CA VAL A 44 -2.67 -15.76 -9.90
C VAL A 44 -3.06 -16.69 -8.74
N PHE A 45 -3.59 -16.13 -7.66
CA PHE A 45 -3.97 -16.84 -6.44
C PHE A 45 -5.46 -16.59 -6.15
N PRO A 46 -6.37 -17.30 -6.84
CA PRO A 46 -7.80 -17.13 -6.63
C PRO A 46 -8.22 -17.56 -5.22
N VAL A 47 -9.18 -16.83 -4.65
CA VAL A 47 -9.66 -17.05 -3.27
C VAL A 47 -10.54 -18.31 -3.15
N SER A 48 -11.16 -18.76 -4.25
CA SER A 48 -11.99 -19.96 -4.30
C SER A 48 -11.72 -20.76 -5.58
N GLU A 49 -11.34 -22.02 -5.40
CA GLU A 49 -11.08 -22.97 -6.50
C GLU A 49 -12.36 -23.51 -7.18
N GLY A 50 -13.55 -22.99 -6.84
CA GLY A 50 -14.81 -23.53 -7.36
C GLY A 50 -15.87 -22.49 -7.74
N SER A 51 -15.56 -21.20 -7.68
CA SER A 51 -16.50 -20.14 -8.11
C SER A 51 -16.08 -19.60 -9.49
N ASP A 52 -16.79 -20.00 -10.55
CA ASP A 52 -16.49 -19.57 -11.94
C ASP A 52 -16.79 -18.08 -12.21
N THR A 53 -17.04 -17.29 -11.16
CA THR A 53 -17.39 -15.88 -11.31
C THR A 53 -16.21 -15.00 -10.98
N TRP A 54 -15.69 -14.31 -12.01
CA TRP A 54 -14.66 -13.26 -11.90
C TRP A 54 -14.98 -12.22 -10.81
N LEU A 55 -16.27 -11.97 -10.57
CA LEU A 55 -16.77 -11.14 -9.47
C LEU A 55 -16.30 -11.60 -8.09
N SER A 56 -16.47 -12.89 -7.80
CA SER A 56 -16.19 -13.47 -6.48
C SER A 56 -14.70 -13.68 -6.25
N ASN A 57 -13.97 -14.05 -7.30
CA ASN A 57 -12.54 -14.38 -7.21
C ASN A 57 -11.60 -13.17 -7.38
N VAL A 58 -12.04 -12.11 -8.08
CA VAL A 58 -11.18 -10.96 -8.40
C VAL A 58 -11.79 -9.66 -7.88
N PHE A 59 -12.99 -9.27 -8.31
CA PHE A 59 -13.51 -7.93 -7.99
C PHE A 59 -13.74 -7.69 -6.50
N ILE A 60 -14.45 -8.59 -5.81
CA ILE A 60 -14.72 -8.46 -4.37
C ILE A 60 -13.42 -8.41 -3.55
N PRO A 61 -12.48 -9.37 -3.70
CA PRO A 61 -11.26 -9.35 -2.91
C PRO A 61 -10.32 -8.18 -3.28
N VAL A 62 -10.24 -7.79 -4.55
CA VAL A 62 -9.50 -6.58 -4.97
C VAL A 62 -10.08 -5.34 -4.31
N ALA A 63 -11.40 -5.15 -4.38
CA ALA A 63 -12.08 -3.99 -3.80
C ALA A 63 -11.88 -3.94 -2.29
N TRP A 64 -11.96 -5.08 -1.61
CA TRP A 64 -11.71 -5.16 -0.17
C TRP A 64 -10.26 -4.79 0.17
N THR A 65 -9.28 -5.39 -0.50
CA THR A 65 -7.86 -5.15 -0.24
C THR A 65 -7.46 -3.72 -0.54
N LEU A 66 -7.95 -3.15 -1.64
CA LEU A 66 -7.72 -1.73 -1.96
C LEU A 66 -8.45 -0.81 -1.00
N GLY A 67 -9.67 -1.16 -0.59
CA GLY A 67 -10.42 -0.43 0.44
C GLY A 67 -9.63 -0.34 1.74
N VAL A 68 -9.11 -1.47 2.23
CA VAL A 68 -8.26 -1.50 3.42
C VAL A 68 -7.00 -0.67 3.23
N TYR A 69 -6.35 -0.80 2.07
CA TYR A 69 -5.13 -0.05 1.78
C TYR A 69 -5.36 1.47 1.80
N TYR A 70 -6.40 1.96 1.11
CA TYR A 70 -6.66 3.39 1.01
C TYR A 70 -7.28 4.01 2.27
N VAL A 71 -8.07 3.25 3.02
CA VAL A 71 -8.77 3.76 4.21
C VAL A 71 -7.92 3.66 5.47
N PHE A 72 -7.07 2.64 5.61
CA PHE A 72 -6.30 2.42 6.83
C PHE A 72 -4.81 2.58 6.62
N ILE A 73 -4.25 1.94 5.59
CA ILE A 73 -2.80 1.89 5.42
C ILE A 73 -2.23 3.25 4.97
N LEU A 74 -2.76 3.80 3.88
CA LEU A 74 -2.27 5.06 3.31
C LEU A 74 -2.39 6.22 4.31
N PRO A 75 -3.49 6.39 5.06
CA PRO A 75 -3.61 7.46 6.05
C PRO A 75 -2.61 7.37 7.19
N ILE A 76 -2.15 6.17 7.59
CA ILE A 76 -1.11 6.03 8.62
C ILE A 76 0.19 6.71 8.19
N PHE A 77 0.61 6.53 6.93
CA PHE A 77 1.82 7.17 6.40
C PHE A 77 1.69 8.70 6.40
N HIS A 78 0.56 9.21 5.90
CA HIS A 78 0.30 10.66 5.88
C HIS A 78 0.20 11.24 7.29
N PHE A 79 -0.45 10.56 8.22
CA PHE A 79 -0.60 11.03 9.60
C PHE A 79 0.76 11.09 10.32
N ARG A 80 1.64 10.12 10.09
CA ARG A 80 3.00 10.16 10.63
C ARG A 80 3.80 11.32 10.08
N ARG A 81 3.73 11.57 8.77
CA ARG A 81 4.39 12.71 8.15
C ARG A 81 3.83 14.03 8.68
N TYR A 82 2.51 14.13 8.84
CA TYR A 82 1.84 15.29 9.44
C TYR A 82 2.35 15.57 10.86
N ARG A 83 2.43 14.55 11.73
CA ARG A 83 2.96 14.72 13.10
C ARG A 83 4.44 15.10 13.12
N TRP A 84 5.24 14.59 12.18
CA TRP A 84 6.64 14.98 12.06
C TRP A 84 6.78 16.45 11.67
N ASN A 85 6.05 16.88 10.64
CA ASN A 85 6.03 18.27 10.18
C ASN A 85 5.58 19.22 11.31
N LYS A 86 4.60 18.83 12.13
CA LYS A 86 4.20 19.64 13.30
C LYS A 86 5.30 19.79 14.36
N LYS A 87 6.21 18.82 14.47
CA LYS A 87 7.31 18.84 15.47
C LYS A 87 8.60 19.51 14.98
N HIS A 88 8.79 19.59 13.66
CA HIS A 88 10.03 20.10 13.03
C HIS A 88 9.76 21.32 12.14
N GLY A 89 8.53 21.83 12.15
CA GLY A 89 8.11 23.03 11.45
C GLY A 89 8.08 24.28 12.35
N GLU A 90 8.70 24.21 13.53
CA GLU A 90 9.08 25.36 14.36
C GLU A 90 10.55 25.71 14.11
#